data_AF-A0A7S3ERN5-F1
#
_entry.id   AF-A0A7S3ERN5-F1
#
_cell.length_a   1.000
_cell.length_b   1.000
_cell.length_c   1.000
_cell.angle_alpha   90.00
_cell.angle_beta   90.00
_cell.angle_gamma   90.00
#
_symmetry.space_group_name_H-M   'P 1'
#
loop_
_entity.id
_entity.type
_entity.pdbx_description
1 polymer ?
#
loop_
_entity_poly.entity_id
_entity_poly.type
_entity_poly.pdbx_seq_one_letter_code
_entity_poly.pdbx_strand_id
1 'polypeptide(L)'
;ATQTVVITSQENSQMWLGSLAGGANGEFDPATAEFTAGKIYDFPRTTDGCAVQYCNIEGIHFLSNSMGGAEEPGTLVAVSDKMKSKGRQPSTCHEKDQSVHLFSLP
;
A
#
# COMPACT_ATOMS: atom_id res chain seq x y z
N ALA A 1 19.36 -5.89 9.55
CA ALA A 1 18.21 -6.83 9.53
C ALA A 1 17.19 -6.32 8.51
N THR A 2 16.43 -7.19 7.84
CA THR A 2 15.45 -6.78 6.81
C THR A 2 14.05 -6.61 7.39
N GLN A 3 13.35 -5.55 6.99
CA GLN A 3 11.96 -5.27 7.39
C GLN A 3 11.06 -5.26 6.16
N THR A 4 9.84 -5.79 6.29
CA THR A 4 8.83 -5.68 5.24
C THR A 4 8.25 -4.26 5.23
N VAL A 5 8.14 -3.69 4.03
CA VAL A 5 7.62 -2.33 3.83
C VAL A 5 6.63 -2.30 2.67
N VAL A 6 5.74 -1.32 2.69
CA VAL A 6 4.77 -1.06 1.62
C VAL A 6 4.88 0.39 1.16
N ILE A 7 4.82 0.59 -0.15
CA ILE A 7 4.76 1.90 -0.78
C ILE A 7 3.50 1.97 -1.62
N THR A 8 2.66 2.98 -1.41
CA THR A 8 1.44 3.19 -2.19
C THR A 8 1.67 4.19 -3.32
N SER A 9 1.08 3.92 -4.49
CA SER A 9 1.09 4.81 -5.64
C SER A 9 -0.31 5.37 -5.87
N GLN A 10 -0.46 6.67 -5.69
CA GLN A 10 -1.68 7.41 -6.04
C GLN A 10 -1.90 7.50 -7.55
N GLU A 11 -0.81 7.44 -8.33
CA GLU A 11 -0.87 7.56 -9.79
C GLU A 11 -1.43 6.29 -10.44
N ASN A 12 -0.96 5.13 -9.98
CA ASN A 12 -1.32 3.84 -10.59
C ASN A 12 -2.42 3.08 -9.83
N SER A 13 -2.81 3.54 -8.63
CA SER A 13 -3.69 2.81 -7.71
C SER A 13 -3.13 1.42 -7.42
N GLN A 14 -1.87 1.40 -7.01
CA GLN A 14 -1.07 0.21 -6.74
C GLN A 14 -0.34 0.33 -5.41
N MET A 15 0.14 -0.79 -4.90
CA MET A 15 1.15 -0.83 -3.85
C MET A 15 2.30 -1.73 -4.25
N TRP A 16 3.50 -1.34 -3.85
CA TRP A 16 4.66 -2.21 -3.86
C TRP A 16 4.89 -2.74 -2.45
N LEU A 17 4.95 -4.07 -2.32
CA LEU A 17 5.30 -4.77 -1.09
C LEU A 17 6.70 -5.36 -1.28
N GLY A 18 7.62 -5.05 -0.39
CA GLY A 18 8.97 -5.59 -0.46
C GLY A 18 9.73 -5.47 0.83
N SER A 19 11.06 -5.57 0.73
CA SER A 19 11.94 -5.58 1.88
C SER A 19 12.88 -4.37 1.89
N LEU A 20 13.06 -3.78 3.05
CA LEU A 20 14.01 -2.71 3.33
C LEU A 20 15.17 -3.29 4.15
N ALA A 21 16.38 -3.24 3.60
CA ALA A 21 17.57 -3.64 4.33
C ALA A 21 17.90 -2.56 5.38
N GLY A 22 17.79 -2.92 6.65
CA GLY A 22 18.22 -2.09 7.78
C GLY A 22 19.68 -2.37 8.15
N GLY A 23 20.27 -1.43 8.88
CA GLY A 23 21.65 -1.48 9.36
C GLY A 23 21.91 -2.56 10.40
N ALA A 24 23.10 -2.50 11.00
CA ALA A 24 23.50 -3.40 12.08
C ALA A 24 22.50 -3.30 13.26
N ASN A 25 22.21 -4.43 13.91
CA ASN A 25 21.33 -4.54 15.09
C ASN A 25 19.85 -4.23 14.87
N GLY A 26 19.38 -4.14 13.63
CA GLY A 26 17.96 -3.92 13.32
C GLY A 26 17.54 -2.45 13.37
N GLU A 27 18.50 -1.54 13.58
CA GLU A 27 18.28 -0.11 13.45
C GLU A 27 18.24 0.30 11.97
N PHE A 28 17.37 1.25 11.67
CA PHE A 28 17.22 1.80 10.32
C PHE A 28 18.15 3.00 10.14
N ASP A 29 19.03 2.95 9.15
CA ASP A 29 19.84 4.10 8.73
C ASP A 29 19.31 4.61 7.38
N PRO A 30 18.67 5.80 7.33
CA PRO A 30 18.14 6.37 6.10
C PRO A 30 19.20 6.61 5.01
N ALA A 31 20.48 6.76 5.38
CA ALA A 31 21.56 7.04 4.43
C ALA A 31 22.05 5.79 3.68
N THR A 32 21.85 4.60 4.27
CA THR A 32 22.32 3.32 3.72
C THR A 32 21.20 2.33 3.42
N ALA A 33 19.96 2.71 3.70
CA ALA A 33 18.77 1.93 3.42
C ALA A 33 18.63 1.59 1.94
N GLU A 34 18.38 0.31 1.67
CA GLU A 34 18.17 -0.19 0.31
C GLU A 34 16.87 -1.00 0.23
N PHE A 35 16.04 -0.66 -0.76
CA PHE A 35 14.91 -1.51 -1.13
C PHE A 35 15.42 -2.71 -1.93
N THR A 36 15.03 -3.89 -1.48
CA THR A 36 15.37 -5.17 -2.11
C THR A 36 14.10 -5.83 -2.63
N ALA A 37 14.12 -7.15 -2.88
CA ALA A 37 13.01 -7.93 -3.45
C ALA A 37 11.60 -7.39 -3.11
N GLY A 38 10.73 -7.33 -4.11
CA GLY A 38 9.35 -6.89 -3.93
C GLY A 38 8.42 -7.23 -5.09
N LYS A 39 7.13 -7.02 -4.86
CA LYS A 39 6.04 -7.35 -5.76
C LYS A 39 5.04 -6.20 -5.78
N ILE A 40 4.52 -5.90 -6.96
CA ILE A 40 3.45 -4.91 -7.15
C ILE A 40 2.11 -5.62 -7.03
N TYR A 41 1.18 -4.97 -6.33
CA TYR A 41 -0.22 -5.36 -6.20
C TYR A 41 -1.09 -4.19 -6.65
N ASP A 42 -2.10 -4.48 -7.45
CA ASP A 42 -3.15 -3.51 -7.76
C ASP A 42 -4.15 -3.42 -6.60
N PHE A 43 -4.58 -2.20 -6.26
CA PHE A 43 -5.80 -2.06 -5.48
C PHE A 43 -7.01 -2.49 -6.32
N PRO A 44 -8.08 -3.02 -5.69
CA PRO A 44 -9.25 -3.46 -6.43
C PRO A 44 -9.83 -2.35 -7.31
N ARG A 45 -10.12 -2.68 -8.57
CA ARG A 45 -10.89 -1.82 -9.47
C ARG A 45 -12.38 -1.86 -9.10
N THR A 46 -13.21 -1.05 -9.75
CA THR A 46 -14.67 -1.10 -9.62
C THR A 46 -15.21 -2.52 -9.84
N THR A 47 -16.47 -2.79 -9.48
CA THR A 47 -17.05 -4.14 -9.56
C THR A 47 -17.00 -4.77 -10.96
N ASP A 48 -17.00 -3.96 -12.01
CA ASP A 48 -16.84 -4.37 -13.41
C ASP A 48 -15.36 -4.59 -13.81
N GLY A 49 -14.42 -4.38 -12.89
CA GLY A 49 -12.98 -4.52 -13.07
C GLY A 49 -12.31 -3.40 -13.87
N CYS A 50 -13.05 -2.40 -14.35
CA CYS A 50 -12.55 -1.49 -15.38
C CYS A 50 -11.93 -0.21 -14.82
N ALA A 51 -12.57 0.42 -13.84
CA ALA A 51 -12.20 1.76 -13.39
C ALA A 51 -11.44 1.76 -12.06
N VAL A 52 -10.58 2.77 -11.91
CA VAL A 52 -9.87 3.04 -10.66
C VAL A 52 -10.85 3.57 -9.61
N GLN A 53 -10.87 2.99 -8.41
CA GLN A 53 -11.66 3.51 -7.28
C GLN A 53 -10.81 3.92 -6.07
N TYR A 54 -9.59 3.39 -5.90
CA TYR A 54 -8.67 3.76 -4.82
C TYR A 54 -7.61 4.75 -5.29
N CYS A 55 -7.92 6.04 -5.25
CA CYS A 55 -7.10 7.06 -5.89
C CYS A 55 -6.07 7.70 -4.94
N ASN A 56 -6.51 8.13 -3.76
CA ASN A 56 -5.71 8.98 -2.86
C ASN A 56 -5.27 8.20 -1.60
N ILE A 57 -4.72 7.00 -1.77
CA ILE A 57 -4.20 6.25 -0.62
C ILE A 57 -2.91 6.93 -0.12
N GLU A 58 -2.96 7.45 1.11
CA GLU A 58 -1.85 8.21 1.73
C GLU A 58 -1.19 7.48 2.90
N GLY A 59 -1.83 6.43 3.42
CA GLY A 59 -1.29 5.66 4.54
C GLY A 59 -1.66 4.19 4.45
N ILE A 60 -0.75 3.34 4.92
CA ILE A 60 -0.93 1.89 4.97
C ILE A 60 -0.19 1.32 6.16
N HIS A 61 -0.77 0.30 6.79
CA HIS A 61 -0.20 -0.36 7.94
C HIS A 61 -0.60 -1.84 7.97
N PHE A 62 0.25 -2.69 8.55
CA PHE A 62 -0.05 -4.10 8.76
C PHE A 62 -0.86 -4.28 10.04
N LEU A 63 -2.05 -4.88 9.97
CA LEU A 63 -2.87 -5.13 11.16
C LEU A 63 -2.46 -6.38 11.95
N SER A 64 -1.72 -7.30 11.32
CA SER A 64 -1.21 -8.51 11.97
C SER A 64 0.31 -8.50 11.97
N ASN A 65 0.91 -8.80 13.13
CA ASN A 65 2.35 -9.06 13.26
C ASN A 65 2.75 -10.40 12.61
N SER A 66 1.78 -11.22 12.22
CA SER A 66 1.99 -12.45 11.45
C SER A 66 2.10 -12.12 9.96
N MET A 67 3.24 -11.56 9.57
CA MET A 67 3.86 -12.01 8.31
C MET A 67 4.66 -13.27 8.65
N GLY A 68 3.95 -14.31 9.11
CA GLY A 68 4.53 -15.59 9.49
C GLY A 68 4.95 -16.36 8.24
N GLY A 69 6.09 -15.98 7.66
CA GLY A 69 6.59 -16.61 6.44
C GLY A 69 5.69 -16.37 5.22
N ALA A 70 6.11 -16.91 4.08
CA ALA A 70 5.49 -16.71 2.78
C ALA A 70 4.08 -17.31 2.62
N GLU A 71 3.43 -17.78 3.70
CA GLU A 71 2.22 -18.63 3.63
C GLU A 71 0.97 -18.07 4.33
N GLU A 72 1.06 -17.00 5.13
CA GLU A 72 -0.13 -16.38 5.75
C GLU A 72 -0.45 -15.02 5.10
N PRO A 73 -1.65 -14.81 4.54
CA PRO A 73 -2.01 -13.56 3.89
C PRO A 73 -2.08 -12.42 4.90
N GLY A 74 -1.13 -11.48 4.81
CA GLY A 74 -1.11 -10.30 5.66
C GLY A 74 -2.36 -9.44 5.46
N THR A 75 -3.00 -9.04 6.56
CA THR A 75 -4.06 -8.02 6.54
C THR A 75 -3.45 -6.63 6.66
N LEU A 76 -3.85 -5.75 5.75
CA LEU A 76 -3.44 -4.36 5.67
C LEU A 76 -4.63 -3.45 6.00
N VAL A 77 -4.38 -2.40 6.76
CA VAL A 77 -5.26 -1.23 6.84
C VAL A 77 -4.68 -0.12 5.99
N ALA A 78 -5.49 0.52 5.18
CA ALA A 78 -5.10 1.70 4.42
C ALA A 78 -6.06 2.86 4.69
N VAL A 79 -5.58 4.07 4.47
CA VAL A 79 -6.39 5.29 4.56
C VAL A 79 -6.28 6.09 3.28
N SER A 80 -7.39 6.65 2.84
CA SER A 80 -7.45 7.57 1.71
C SER A 80 -7.70 9.00 2.18
N ASP A 81 -6.99 9.95 1.56
CA ASP A 81 -7.26 11.38 1.71
C ASP A 81 -8.37 11.85 0.75
N LYS A 82 -8.77 13.10 0.94
CA LYS A 82 -9.73 13.80 0.10
C LYS A 82 -9.29 13.86 -1.35
N MET A 83 -10.20 13.52 -2.24
CA MET A 83 -10.10 13.74 -3.67
C MET A 83 -9.82 15.22 -3.93
N LYS A 84 -8.85 15.48 -4.80
CA LYS A 84 -8.40 16.86 -5.04
C LYS A 84 -9.46 17.59 -5.85
N SER A 85 -10.03 18.66 -5.29
CA SER A 85 -11.15 19.42 -5.88
C SER A 85 -10.87 20.10 -7.23
N LYS A 86 -9.59 20.17 -7.64
CA LYS A 86 -9.14 20.78 -8.89
C LYS A 86 -8.43 19.78 -9.83
N GLY A 87 -8.42 18.50 -9.49
CA GLY A 87 -7.77 17.45 -10.28
C GLY A 87 -8.69 16.81 -11.31
N ARG A 88 -8.12 16.28 -12.40
CA ARG A 88 -8.81 15.38 -13.34
C ARG A 88 -8.81 13.95 -12.78
N GLN A 89 -9.43 13.75 -11.63
CA GLN A 89 -9.59 12.41 -11.07
C GLN A 89 -10.96 11.84 -11.50
N PRO A 90 -11.06 10.54 -11.84
CA PRO A 90 -12.33 9.90 -12.17
C PRO A 90 -13.35 10.05 -11.04
N SER A 91 -14.65 10.15 -11.39
CA SER A 91 -15.72 10.26 -10.38
C SER A 91 -15.80 9.04 -9.46
N THR A 92 -15.32 7.88 -9.90
CA THR A 92 -15.22 6.64 -9.11
C THR A 92 -14.31 6.79 -7.89
N CYS A 93 -13.39 7.76 -7.88
CA CYS A 93 -12.58 8.07 -6.70
C CYS A 93 -13.41 8.54 -5.49
N HIS A 94 -14.62 9.08 -5.70
CA HIS A 94 -15.48 9.52 -4.62
C HIS A 94 -15.96 8.38 -3.72
N GLU A 95 -16.04 7.15 -4.22
CA GLU A 95 -16.56 6.01 -3.47
C GLU A 95 -15.64 5.61 -2.31
N LYS A 96 -14.34 5.85 -2.45
CA LYS A 96 -13.30 5.55 -1.46
C LYS A 96 -12.65 6.81 -0.94
N ASP A 97 -13.31 7.96 -1.06
CA ASP A 97 -12.79 9.25 -0.60
C ASP A 97 -12.81 9.37 0.93
N GLN A 98 -11.79 10.00 1.52
CA GLN A 98 -11.70 10.28 2.98
C GLN A 98 -12.14 9.09 3.88
N SER A 99 -11.52 7.92 3.70
CA SER A 99 -12.02 6.66 4.27
C SER A 99 -10.91 5.74 4.77
N VAL A 100 -11.29 4.74 5.58
CA VAL A 100 -10.42 3.64 6.02
C VAL A 100 -10.79 2.37 5.27
N HIS A 101 -9.80 1.57 4.90
CA HIS A 101 -9.93 0.38 4.06
C HIS A 101 -9.19 -0.80 4.68
N LEU A 102 -9.73 -2.01 4.51
CA LEU A 102 -9.08 -3.26 4.89
C LEU A 102 -8.81 -4.07 3.62
N PHE A 103 -7.59 -4.59 3.52
CA PHE A 103 -7.18 -5.47 2.42
C PHE A 103 -6.55 -6.74 2.97
N SER A 104 -6.82 -7.86 2.32
CA SER A 104 -6.07 -9.10 2.50
C SER A 104 -5.19 -9.30 1.28
N LEU A 105 -3.92 -9.60 1.50
CA LEU A 105 -3.03 -10.00 0.42
C LEU A 105 -3.49 -11.38 -0.15
N PRO A 106 -3.39 -11.59 -1.47
CA PRO A 106 -3.69 -12.88 -2.09
C PRO A 106 -2.59 -13.90 -1.89
#